data_AF-A0A3Q0JIB8-F1
#
_entry.id   AF-A0A3Q0JIB8-F1
#
_cell.length_a   1.000
_cell.length_b   1.000
_cell.length_c   1.000
_cell.angle_alpha   90.00
_cell.angle_beta   90.00
_cell.angle_gamma   90.00
#
_symmetry.space_group_name_H-M   'P 1'
#
loop_
_entity.id
_entity.type
_entity.pdbx_description
1 polymer ?
#
loop_
_entity_poly.entity_id
_entity_poly.type
_entity_poly.pdbx_seq_one_letter_code
_entity_poly.pdbx_strand_id
1 'polypeptide(L)'
;MLCLSWISFSGTEIGASLLQAVVQDFDHLYKSPDCTEIGASLLQAVVQDFDHLYKSPDCHQVDNKRLDNHISFLVGLYQFKVLTHGLVYDILDLLIGTFDEKSIELILTILKTIGLSLRKDNAVRFKTSLLSIQSQANASSTLRDKPRTKFMLDILLAVKNNNVHKIPGYDTAAVVRMRTSLKFLVRPSCYVSELNISLQDLLKADEKGRWWIVGSAWSGADSDKPSSAPSTSAAPSQSAPSQFSAQIMELARKQRMNTDVRRNVFCVLTLIQTNLHQHQVHQQPPVNQPPVSSLRKSWSWRANSA
;
A
#
# COMPACT_ATOMS: atom_id res chain seq x y z
N MET A 1 27.76 28.56 13.21
CA MET A 1 27.28 29.00 11.88
C MET A 1 27.99 28.21 10.76
N LEU A 2 28.08 26.88 10.89
CA LEU A 2 28.67 25.98 9.88
C LEU A 2 27.95 24.62 10.00
N CYS A 3 26.87 24.45 9.25
CA CYS A 3 26.22 23.15 9.03
C CYS A 3 25.22 23.18 7.84
N LEU A 4 24.87 24.37 7.35
CA LEU A 4 23.93 24.52 6.22
C LEU A 4 24.59 24.38 4.84
N SER A 5 25.93 24.40 4.74
CA SER A 5 26.63 24.35 3.45
C SER A 5 26.64 22.95 2.81
N TRP A 6 26.68 21.88 3.62
CA TRP A 6 26.75 20.50 3.11
C TRP A 6 25.40 19.94 2.64
N ILE A 7 24.28 20.38 3.24
CA ILE A 7 22.93 20.02 2.78
C ILE A 7 22.63 20.61 1.38
N SER A 8 23.27 21.73 1.02
CA SER A 8 23.00 22.42 -0.24
C SER A 8 23.68 21.78 -1.46
N PHE A 9 24.78 21.03 -1.28
CA PHE A 9 25.57 20.53 -2.43
C PHE A 9 25.16 19.13 -2.91
N SER A 10 24.59 18.29 -2.02
CA SER A 10 24.01 16.99 -2.43
C SER A 10 22.53 17.08 -2.82
N GLY A 11 21.83 18.11 -2.36
CA GLY A 11 20.46 18.40 -2.80
C GLY A 11 20.39 18.81 -4.27
N THR A 12 21.44 19.43 -4.82
CA THR A 12 21.53 19.77 -6.24
C THR A 12 21.75 18.56 -7.14
N GLU A 13 22.47 17.52 -6.69
CA GLU A 13 22.66 16.29 -7.49
C GLU A 13 21.38 15.45 -7.55
N ILE A 14 20.64 15.33 -6.44
CA ILE A 14 19.33 14.65 -6.42
C ILE A 14 18.30 15.51 -7.13
N GLY A 15 18.32 16.82 -6.94
CA GLY A 15 17.50 17.76 -7.71
C GLY A 15 17.79 17.65 -9.19
N ALA A 16 19.06 17.53 -9.60
CA ALA A 16 19.46 17.33 -10.99
C ALA A 16 19.11 15.94 -11.52
N SER A 17 19.22 14.88 -10.70
CA SER A 17 18.83 13.52 -11.11
C SER A 17 17.32 13.37 -11.21
N LEU A 18 16.57 13.99 -10.29
CA LEU A 18 15.11 14.11 -10.37
C LEU A 18 14.69 14.99 -11.54
N LEU A 19 15.35 16.14 -11.75
CA LEU A 19 15.09 16.97 -12.92
C LEU A 19 15.46 16.23 -14.19
N GLN A 20 16.55 15.46 -14.23
CA GLN A 20 16.96 14.68 -15.38
C GLN A 20 16.01 13.52 -15.62
N ALA A 21 15.56 12.80 -14.60
CA ALA A 21 14.52 11.77 -14.72
C ALA A 21 13.21 12.39 -15.20
N VAL A 22 12.78 13.49 -14.59
CA VAL A 22 11.58 14.24 -15.01
C VAL A 22 11.72 14.80 -16.42
N VAL A 23 12.92 15.24 -16.85
CA VAL A 23 13.24 15.83 -18.17
C VAL A 23 13.37 14.76 -19.25
N GLN A 24 14.02 13.63 -18.95
CA GLN A 24 14.10 12.45 -19.83
C GLN A 24 12.70 11.85 -20.02
N ASP A 25 11.91 11.79 -18.94
CA ASP A 25 10.50 11.40 -19.01
C ASP A 25 9.63 12.53 -19.59
N PHE A 26 10.09 13.80 -19.65
CA PHE A 26 9.31 14.94 -20.16
C PHE A 26 8.99 14.82 -21.66
N ASP A 27 9.90 14.22 -22.44
CA ASP A 27 9.65 13.94 -23.87
C ASP A 27 8.56 12.84 -24.05
N HIS A 28 8.44 11.95 -23.06
CA HIS A 28 7.34 10.99 -22.92
C HIS A 28 6.06 11.64 -22.33
N LEU A 29 6.24 12.67 -21.50
CA LEU A 29 5.23 13.44 -20.77
C LEU A 29 4.37 14.32 -21.69
N TYR A 30 4.87 14.67 -22.87
CA TYR A 30 4.08 15.33 -23.91
C TYR A 30 3.27 14.34 -24.78
N LYS A 31 3.67 13.06 -24.81
CA LYS A 31 3.09 12.04 -25.70
C LYS A 31 2.14 11.06 -25.00
N SER A 32 2.24 10.89 -23.68
CA SER A 32 1.38 9.97 -22.91
C SER A 32 0.22 10.72 -22.24
N PRO A 33 -1.04 10.25 -22.39
CA PRO A 33 -2.21 10.91 -21.81
C PRO A 33 -2.39 10.68 -20.30
N ASP A 34 -1.65 9.74 -19.69
CA ASP A 34 -1.91 9.27 -18.32
C ASP A 34 -0.75 9.59 -17.35
N CYS A 35 -0.93 10.62 -16.52
CA CYS A 35 0.04 11.06 -15.50
C CYS A 35 0.44 9.98 -14.47
N THR A 36 -0.35 8.91 -14.37
CA THR A 36 -0.11 7.78 -13.47
C THR A 36 1.13 6.98 -13.87
N GLU A 37 1.40 6.81 -15.17
CA GLU A 37 2.55 6.05 -15.66
C GLU A 37 3.87 6.72 -15.27
N ILE A 38 3.92 8.05 -15.35
CA ILE A 38 5.10 8.85 -14.97
C ILE A 38 5.36 8.73 -13.47
N GLY A 39 4.33 8.89 -12.64
CA GLY A 39 4.46 8.75 -11.19
C GLY A 39 4.94 7.36 -10.77
N ALA A 40 4.45 6.32 -11.45
CA ALA A 40 4.87 4.94 -11.20
C ALA A 40 6.30 4.67 -11.69
N SER A 41 6.67 5.17 -12.87
CA SER A 41 8.03 5.08 -13.42
C SER A 41 9.05 5.77 -12.51
N LEU A 42 8.74 6.99 -12.05
CA LEU A 42 9.56 7.73 -11.11
C LEU A 42 9.74 6.96 -9.79
N LEU A 43 8.65 6.39 -9.25
CA LEU A 43 8.71 5.59 -8.04
C LEU A 43 9.60 4.35 -8.21
N GLN A 44 9.48 3.65 -9.34
CA GLN A 44 10.34 2.51 -9.67
C GLN A 44 11.81 2.94 -9.69
N ALA A 45 12.13 4.01 -10.43
CA ALA A 45 13.51 4.52 -10.55
C ALA A 45 14.11 4.87 -9.18
N VAL A 46 13.37 5.61 -8.34
CA VAL A 46 13.82 5.98 -6.99
C VAL A 46 14.05 4.75 -6.10
N VAL A 47 13.21 3.72 -6.22
CA VAL A 47 13.36 2.49 -5.43
C VAL A 47 14.52 1.63 -5.94
N GLN A 48 14.76 1.57 -7.24
CA GLN A 48 15.92 0.88 -7.82
C GLN A 48 17.23 1.59 -7.42
N ASP A 49 17.28 2.91 -7.50
CA ASP A 49 18.43 3.70 -7.04
C ASP A 49 18.65 3.53 -5.53
N PHE A 50 17.58 3.50 -4.74
CA PHE A 50 17.67 3.19 -3.31
C PHE A 50 18.31 1.82 -3.06
N ASP A 51 17.87 0.76 -3.75
CA ASP A 51 18.40 -0.59 -3.59
C ASP A 51 19.87 -0.69 -4.03
N HIS A 52 20.23 -0.03 -5.15
CA HIS A 52 21.61 0.06 -5.61
C HIS A 52 22.51 0.78 -4.57
N LEU A 53 22.06 1.92 -4.04
CA LEU A 53 22.76 2.64 -2.99
C LEU A 53 22.84 1.82 -1.70
N TYR A 54 21.80 1.08 -1.35
CA TYR A 54 21.76 0.24 -0.14
C TYR A 54 22.76 -0.92 -0.22
N LYS A 55 22.98 -1.48 -1.41
CA LYS A 55 23.96 -2.56 -1.65
C LYS A 55 25.40 -2.06 -1.82
N SER A 56 25.58 -0.76 -2.02
CA SER A 56 26.91 -0.17 -2.19
C SER A 56 27.72 -0.22 -0.87
N PRO A 57 29.04 -0.45 -0.92
CA PRO A 57 29.87 -0.55 0.29
C PRO A 57 29.90 0.77 1.09
N ASP A 58 29.65 1.89 0.44
CA ASP A 58 29.63 3.22 1.05
C ASP A 58 28.32 3.51 1.81
N CYS A 59 27.32 2.62 1.73
CA CYS A 59 26.00 2.84 2.34
C CYS A 59 26.05 2.94 3.86
N HIS A 60 26.98 2.21 4.49
CA HIS A 60 27.18 2.16 5.93
C HIS A 60 27.93 3.38 6.48
N GLN A 61 28.48 4.23 5.61
CA GLN A 61 29.14 5.46 6.02
C GLN A 61 28.11 6.47 6.50
N VAL A 62 28.26 6.91 7.74
CA VAL A 62 27.25 7.75 8.37
C VAL A 62 27.19 9.17 7.75
N ASP A 63 28.32 9.65 7.25
CA ASP A 63 28.42 10.96 6.60
C ASP A 63 27.77 11.00 5.22
N ASN A 64 27.60 9.85 4.57
CA ASN A 64 26.92 9.76 3.29
C ASN A 64 25.41 9.95 3.49
N LYS A 65 24.86 11.04 2.94
CA LYS A 65 23.43 11.40 3.06
C LYS A 65 22.57 11.00 1.86
N ARG A 66 23.13 10.31 0.87
CA ARG A 66 22.38 9.92 -0.34
C ARG A 66 21.20 9.00 0.01
N LEU A 67 21.43 8.03 0.90
CA LEU A 67 20.41 7.09 1.34
C LEU A 67 19.33 7.78 2.19
N ASP A 68 19.71 8.71 3.07
CA ASP A 68 18.82 9.51 3.90
C ASP A 68 17.88 10.35 3.06
N ASN A 69 18.39 10.92 1.95
CA ASN A 69 17.60 11.72 1.04
C ASN A 69 16.55 10.88 0.30
N HIS A 70 16.92 9.67 -0.17
CA HIS A 70 15.96 8.74 -0.79
C HIS A 70 14.86 8.34 0.19
N ILE A 71 15.24 7.99 1.43
CA ILE A 71 14.26 7.67 2.48
C ILE A 71 13.36 8.88 2.77
N SER A 72 13.93 10.08 2.89
CA SER A 72 13.16 11.30 3.15
C SER A 72 12.15 11.57 2.03
N PHE A 73 12.53 11.32 0.77
CA PHE A 73 11.64 11.44 -0.38
C PHE A 73 10.50 10.40 -0.33
N LEU A 74 10.81 9.12 -0.12
CA LEU A 74 9.81 8.04 -0.03
C LEU A 74 8.84 8.24 1.14
N VAL A 75 9.37 8.66 2.29
CA VAL A 75 8.58 9.04 3.47
C VAL A 75 7.68 10.24 3.16
N GLY A 76 8.17 11.21 2.39
CA GLY A 76 7.39 12.34 1.89
C GLY A 76 6.22 11.89 1.01
N LEU A 77 6.45 10.98 0.07
CA LEU A 77 5.40 10.43 -0.80
C LEU A 77 4.29 9.74 0.02
N TYR A 78 4.63 8.98 1.07
CA TYR A 78 3.65 8.42 2.00
C TYR A 78 2.88 9.53 2.75
N GLN A 79 3.57 10.56 3.25
CA GLN A 79 2.95 11.66 3.97
C GLN A 79 1.92 12.45 3.13
N PHE A 80 2.16 12.55 1.82
CA PHE A 80 1.23 13.14 0.85
C PHE A 80 0.14 12.17 0.35
N LYS A 81 0.11 10.92 0.84
CA LYS A 81 -0.81 9.84 0.42
C LYS A 81 -0.69 9.48 -1.07
N VAL A 82 0.53 9.52 -1.59
CA VAL A 82 0.87 8.90 -2.88
C VAL A 82 1.06 7.39 -2.68
N LEU A 83 1.68 7.00 -1.56
CA LEU A 83 1.97 5.62 -1.22
C LEU A 83 1.14 5.16 -0.03
N THR A 84 0.84 3.86 0.01
CA THR A 84 0.34 3.19 1.22
C THR A 84 1.48 2.86 2.19
N HIS A 85 1.12 2.40 3.39
CA HIS A 85 2.08 2.03 4.44
C HIS A 85 2.90 0.77 4.15
N GLY A 86 2.51 -0.06 3.16
CA GLY A 86 3.18 -1.33 2.84
C GLY A 86 4.66 -1.15 2.51
N LEU A 87 4.96 -0.34 1.50
CA LEU A 87 6.33 -0.04 1.05
C LEU A 87 7.21 0.53 2.18
N VAL A 88 6.63 1.37 3.05
CA VAL A 88 7.36 1.93 4.20
C VAL A 88 7.75 0.85 5.20
N TYR A 89 6.85 -0.11 5.46
CA TYR A 89 7.16 -1.23 6.35
C TYR A 89 8.19 -2.18 5.73
N ASP A 90 8.14 -2.43 4.42
CA ASP A 90 9.16 -3.25 3.74
C ASP A 90 10.56 -2.63 3.89
N ILE A 91 10.67 -1.30 3.73
CA ILE A 91 11.93 -0.57 3.95
C ILE A 91 12.33 -0.62 5.43
N LEU A 92 11.40 -0.46 6.36
CA LEU A 92 11.69 -0.57 7.79
C LEU A 92 12.22 -1.96 8.15
N ASP A 93 11.64 -3.02 7.62
CA ASP A 93 12.09 -4.39 7.89
C ASP A 93 13.49 -4.65 7.34
N LEU A 94 13.82 -4.10 6.15
CA LEU A 94 15.16 -4.14 5.59
C LEU A 94 16.18 -3.50 6.54
N LEU A 95 15.89 -2.31 7.06
CA LEU A 95 16.76 -1.59 8.00
C LEU A 95 16.87 -2.30 9.35
N ILE A 96 15.78 -2.92 9.82
CA ILE A 96 15.77 -3.70 11.07
C ILE A 96 16.60 -4.98 10.94
N GLY A 97 16.67 -5.57 9.74
CA GLY A 97 17.46 -6.77 9.48
C GLY A 97 18.97 -6.53 9.62
N THR A 98 19.46 -5.42 9.08
CA THR A 98 20.90 -5.10 9.06
C THR A 98 21.37 -4.43 10.35
N PHE A 99 20.51 -3.60 10.96
CA PHE A 99 20.64 -2.99 12.28
C PHE A 99 22.04 -2.46 12.66
N ASP A 100 22.63 -1.65 11.79
CA ASP A 100 23.88 -0.92 12.03
C ASP A 100 23.61 0.55 12.47
N GLU A 101 24.67 1.31 12.76
CA GLU A 101 24.54 2.70 13.19
C GLU A 101 23.81 3.57 12.14
N LYS A 102 24.05 3.31 10.85
CA LYS A 102 23.36 3.98 9.75
C LYS A 102 21.87 3.61 9.72
N SER A 103 21.53 2.33 9.79
CA SER A 103 20.14 1.88 9.78
C SER A 103 19.35 2.48 10.94
N ILE A 104 19.95 2.63 12.12
CA ILE A 104 19.30 3.28 13.27
C ILE A 104 18.99 4.76 12.97
N GLU A 105 19.91 5.49 12.34
CA GLU A 105 19.68 6.88 11.91
C GLU A 105 18.53 6.99 10.90
N LEU A 106 18.47 6.06 9.94
CA LEU A 106 17.41 6.02 8.93
C LEU A 106 16.05 5.64 9.53
N ILE A 107 16.00 4.63 10.40
CA ILE A 107 14.80 4.24 11.15
C ILE A 107 14.29 5.41 11.98
N LEU A 108 15.19 6.11 12.67
CA LEU A 108 14.85 7.32 13.43
C LEU A 108 14.26 8.39 12.52
N THR A 109 14.84 8.63 11.34
CA THR A 109 14.34 9.60 10.36
C THR A 109 12.92 9.27 9.90
N ILE A 110 12.64 7.99 9.58
CA ILE A 110 11.30 7.51 9.20
C ILE A 110 10.31 7.74 10.35
N LEU A 111 10.61 7.20 11.53
CA LEU A 111 9.68 7.21 12.66
C LEU A 111 9.46 8.61 13.23
N LYS A 112 10.46 9.49 13.15
CA LYS A 112 10.31 10.91 13.52
C LYS A 112 9.36 11.65 12.60
N THR A 113 9.38 11.33 11.31
CA THR A 113 8.62 12.08 10.30
C THR A 113 7.18 11.56 10.16
N ILE A 114 6.99 10.24 10.13
CA ILE A 114 5.70 9.61 9.83
C ILE A 114 5.24 8.58 10.86
N GLY A 115 5.94 8.41 11.99
CA GLY A 115 5.64 7.37 12.98
C GLY A 115 4.21 7.45 13.55
N LEU A 116 3.68 8.65 13.78
CA LEU A 116 2.29 8.80 14.25
C LEU A 116 1.26 8.47 13.16
N SER A 117 1.55 8.83 11.91
CA SER A 117 0.73 8.48 10.75
C SER A 117 0.68 6.95 10.57
N LEU A 118 1.83 6.28 10.65
CA LEU A 118 1.93 4.81 10.58
C LEU A 118 1.15 4.11 11.69
N ARG A 119 1.20 4.65 12.92
CA ARG A 119 0.43 4.13 14.06
C ARG A 119 -1.08 4.28 13.84
N LYS A 120 -1.52 5.40 13.27
CA LYS A 120 -2.93 5.67 12.97
C LYS A 120 -3.43 4.73 11.87
N ASP A 121 -2.64 4.49 10.84
CA ASP A 121 -3.01 3.66 9.70
C ASP A 121 -2.98 2.15 10.07
N ASN A 122 -1.95 1.68 10.82
CA ASN A 122 -1.87 0.30 11.29
C ASN A 122 -1.12 0.18 12.63
N ALA A 123 -1.87 0.22 13.74
CA ALA A 123 -1.30 0.16 15.09
C ALA A 123 -0.63 -1.19 15.42
N VAL A 124 -1.12 -2.30 14.85
CA VAL A 124 -0.60 -3.65 15.11
C VAL A 124 0.77 -3.82 14.46
N ARG A 125 0.89 -3.45 13.18
CA ARG A 125 2.17 -3.55 12.47
C ARG A 125 3.20 -2.57 13.03
N PHE A 126 2.78 -1.35 13.37
CA PHE A 126 3.63 -0.38 14.05
C PHE A 126 4.22 -0.94 15.35
N LYS A 127 3.38 -1.54 16.22
CA LYS A 127 3.83 -2.15 17.48
C LYS A 127 4.82 -3.30 17.23
N THR A 128 4.57 -4.12 16.22
CA THR A 128 5.42 -5.28 15.86
C THR A 128 6.80 -4.85 15.37
N SER A 129 6.88 -3.85 14.47
CA SER A 129 8.16 -3.27 14.02
C SER A 129 8.97 -2.73 15.20
N LEU A 130 8.29 -2.05 16.14
CA LEU A 130 8.94 -1.41 17.26
C LEU A 130 9.45 -2.39 18.32
N LEU A 131 8.74 -3.51 18.52
CA LEU A 131 9.25 -4.63 19.31
C LEU A 131 10.47 -5.27 18.65
N SER A 132 10.47 -5.39 17.33
CA SER A 132 11.60 -5.93 16.56
C SER A 132 12.84 -5.04 16.68
N ILE A 133 12.68 -3.72 16.54
CA ILE A 133 13.74 -2.72 16.79
C ILE A 133 14.30 -2.87 18.21
N GLN A 134 13.42 -3.00 19.22
CA GLN A 134 13.85 -3.14 20.62
C GLN A 134 14.59 -4.46 20.86
N SER A 135 14.15 -5.55 20.22
CA SER A 135 14.83 -6.84 20.29
C SER A 135 16.24 -6.75 19.71
N GLN A 136 16.39 -6.15 18.53
CA GLN A 136 17.70 -5.95 17.89
C GLN A 136 18.61 -5.04 18.73
N ALA A 137 18.06 -3.96 19.29
CA ALA A 137 18.79 -3.08 20.20
C ALA A 137 19.33 -3.83 21.43
N ASN A 138 18.54 -4.75 22.00
CA ASN A 138 18.97 -5.54 23.16
C ASN A 138 20.02 -6.59 22.80
N ALA A 139 19.99 -7.14 21.59
CA ALA A 139 20.99 -8.10 21.11
C ALA A 139 22.35 -7.44 20.85
N SER A 140 22.36 -6.20 20.35
CA SER A 140 23.58 -5.48 19.97
C SER A 140 24.11 -4.58 21.09
N SER A 141 24.85 -5.16 22.04
CA SER A 141 25.47 -4.43 23.16
C SER A 141 26.46 -3.35 22.68
N THR A 142 27.29 -3.66 21.68
CA THR A 142 28.30 -2.76 21.10
C THR A 142 27.72 -1.46 20.56
N LEU A 143 26.51 -1.51 19.99
CA LEU A 143 25.80 -0.33 19.49
C LEU A 143 25.25 0.53 20.62
N ARG A 144 24.86 -0.07 21.75
CA ARG A 144 24.32 0.67 22.92
C ARG A 144 25.40 1.42 23.70
N ASP A 145 26.65 0.97 23.59
CA ASP A 145 27.79 1.61 24.25
C ASP A 145 28.17 2.93 23.57
N LYS A 146 27.84 3.10 22.28
CA LYS A 146 28.05 4.36 21.56
C LYS A 146 27.03 5.42 22.02
N PRO A 147 27.49 6.60 22.49
CA PRO A 147 26.60 7.63 23.04
C PRO A 147 25.60 8.15 22.01
N ARG A 148 26.02 8.26 20.74
CA ARG A 148 25.16 8.70 19.63
C ARG A 148 24.01 7.73 19.38
N THR A 149 24.30 6.44 19.27
CA THR A 149 23.30 5.41 19.02
C THR A 149 22.35 5.27 20.19
N LYS A 150 22.85 5.35 21.43
CA LYS A 150 22.02 5.38 22.64
C LYS A 150 21.02 6.53 22.60
N PHE A 151 21.48 7.74 22.25
CA PHE A 151 20.60 8.89 22.09
C PHE A 151 19.53 8.67 21.00
N MET A 152 19.90 8.10 19.85
CA MET A 152 18.95 7.77 18.78
C MET A 152 17.88 6.77 19.24
N LEU A 153 18.27 5.73 19.96
CA LEU A 153 17.37 4.74 20.54
C LEU A 153 16.44 5.35 21.61
N ASP A 154 16.94 6.27 22.41
CA ASP A 154 16.13 6.99 23.40
C ASP A 154 15.04 7.85 22.73
N ILE A 155 15.35 8.49 21.59
CA ILE A 155 14.33 9.20 20.80
C ILE A 155 13.32 8.22 20.21
N LEU A 156 13.76 7.06 19.70
CA LEU A 156 12.85 6.02 19.21
C LEU A 156 11.88 5.53 20.30
N LEU A 157 12.33 5.41 21.55
CA LEU A 157 11.46 5.12 22.69
C LEU A 157 10.50 6.27 23.00
N ALA A 158 10.88 7.53 22.77
CA ALA A 158 9.95 8.65 22.89
C ALA A 158 8.86 8.59 21.81
N VAL A 159 9.19 8.22 20.57
CA VAL A 159 8.22 8.00 19.48
C VAL A 159 7.26 6.87 19.84
N LYS A 160 7.76 5.75 20.39
CA LYS A 160 6.95 4.64 20.90
C LYS A 160 5.86 5.09 21.86
N ASN A 161 6.26 5.91 22.82
CA ASN A 161 5.40 6.37 23.90
C ASN A 161 4.53 7.58 23.50
N ASN A 162 4.53 7.98 22.22
CA ASN A 162 3.84 9.17 21.72
C ASN A 162 4.18 10.45 22.50
N ASN A 163 5.42 10.56 22.97
CA ASN A 163 5.86 11.74 23.69
C ASN A 163 6.45 12.76 22.70
N VAL A 164 5.56 13.38 21.92
CA VAL A 164 5.91 14.33 20.85
C VAL A 164 6.80 15.49 21.32
N HIS A 165 6.69 15.90 22.58
CA HIS A 165 7.52 16.96 23.16
C HIS A 165 9.00 16.58 23.30
N LYS A 166 9.31 15.28 23.34
CA LYS A 166 10.69 14.77 23.40
C LYS A 166 11.30 14.57 22.00
N ILE A 167 10.55 14.79 20.93
CA ILE A 167 11.01 14.60 19.56
C ILE A 167 11.58 15.93 19.03
N PRO A 168 12.90 16.05 18.81
CA PRO A 168 13.50 17.30 18.37
C PRO A 168 13.06 17.69 16.94
N GLY A 169 12.56 18.91 16.78
CA GLY A 169 12.17 19.48 15.49
C GLY A 169 10.92 18.84 14.88
N TYR A 170 10.04 18.27 15.71
CA TYR A 170 8.76 17.73 15.26
C TYR A 170 7.75 18.87 15.00
N ASP A 171 7.64 19.31 13.75
CA ASP A 171 6.59 20.25 13.30
C ASP A 171 5.77 19.63 12.16
N THR A 172 4.50 19.34 12.44
CA THR A 172 3.55 18.85 11.42
C THR A 172 2.87 19.98 10.65
N ALA A 173 2.95 21.23 11.12
CA ALA A 173 2.19 22.34 10.56
C ALA A 173 2.60 22.66 9.12
N ALA A 174 3.90 22.60 8.81
CA ALA A 174 4.41 22.80 7.45
C ALA A 174 3.80 21.79 6.46
N VAL A 175 3.81 20.52 6.83
CA VAL A 175 3.28 19.43 6.00
C VAL A 175 1.76 19.54 5.82
N VAL A 176 1.02 19.87 6.89
CA VAL A 176 -0.43 20.08 6.83
C VAL A 176 -0.77 21.27 5.93
N ARG A 177 -0.03 22.39 6.02
CA ARG A 177 -0.19 23.54 5.12
C ARG A 177 0.07 23.13 3.68
N MET A 178 1.18 22.46 3.40
CA MET A 178 1.54 22.03 2.05
C MET A 178 0.48 21.08 1.45
N ARG A 179 0.02 20.10 2.25
CA ARG A 179 -1.06 19.19 1.82
C ARG A 179 -2.36 19.94 1.53
N THR A 180 -2.67 20.96 2.31
CA THR A 180 -3.87 21.78 2.11
C THR A 180 -3.74 22.60 0.83
N SER A 181 -2.58 23.21 0.58
CA SER A 181 -2.30 23.92 -0.68
C SER A 181 -2.38 23.00 -1.90
N LEU A 182 -1.83 21.78 -1.82
CA LEU A 182 -1.91 20.80 -2.91
C LEU A 182 -3.36 20.42 -3.24
N LYS A 183 -4.23 20.28 -2.23
CA LYS A 183 -5.66 20.00 -2.46
C LYS A 183 -6.35 21.07 -3.31
N PHE A 184 -5.92 22.33 -3.24
CA PHE A 184 -6.47 23.40 -4.08
C PHE A 184 -5.94 23.38 -5.53
N LEU A 185 -4.76 22.79 -5.75
CA LEU A 185 -4.17 22.64 -7.09
C LEU A 185 -4.70 21.41 -7.83
N VAL A 186 -5.08 20.35 -7.11
CA VAL A 186 -5.67 19.16 -7.72
C VAL A 186 -7.11 19.42 -8.13
N ARG A 187 -7.45 19.10 -9.39
CA ARG A 187 -8.83 19.22 -9.89
C ARG A 187 -9.78 18.37 -9.04
N PRO A 188 -10.97 18.87 -8.68
CA PRO A 188 -11.95 18.13 -7.86
C PRO A 188 -12.40 16.78 -8.44
N SER A 189 -12.22 16.57 -9.75
CA SER A 189 -12.57 15.33 -10.45
C SER A 189 -11.49 14.24 -10.38
N CYS A 190 -10.27 14.56 -9.92
CA CYS A 190 -9.20 13.57 -9.78
C CYS A 190 -9.30 12.90 -8.40
N TYR A 191 -9.55 11.59 -8.38
CA TYR A 191 -9.44 10.81 -7.17
C TYR A 191 -7.95 10.55 -6.89
N VAL A 192 -7.48 10.89 -5.68
CA VAL A 192 -6.14 10.50 -5.23
C VAL A 192 -6.25 9.09 -4.69
N SER A 193 -5.83 8.10 -5.48
CA SER A 193 -5.67 6.73 -4.99
C SER A 193 -4.27 6.57 -4.43
N GLU A 194 -4.19 6.06 -3.20
CA GLU A 194 -2.92 5.61 -2.63
C GLU A 194 -2.43 4.38 -3.40
N LEU A 195 -1.15 4.34 -3.72
CA LEU A 195 -0.53 3.19 -4.38
C LEU A 195 -0.16 2.11 -3.36
N ASN A 196 -0.74 0.93 -3.52
CA ASN A 196 -0.40 -0.25 -2.74
C ASN A 196 0.50 -1.19 -3.53
N ILE A 197 1.81 -1.06 -3.34
CA ILE A 197 2.80 -1.93 -3.96
C ILE A 197 3.92 -2.27 -2.98
N SER A 198 4.42 -3.49 -3.07
CA SER A 198 5.55 -3.97 -2.26
C SER A 198 6.89 -3.50 -2.82
N LEU A 199 7.91 -3.45 -1.97
CA LEU A 199 9.29 -3.16 -2.37
C LEU A 199 9.79 -4.16 -3.43
N GLN A 200 9.47 -5.44 -3.24
CA GLN A 200 9.93 -6.50 -4.16
C GLN A 200 9.29 -6.39 -5.55
N ASP A 201 8.01 -5.99 -5.62
CA ASP A 201 7.32 -5.84 -6.90
C ASP A 201 7.85 -4.63 -7.69
N LEU A 202 8.28 -3.56 -7.01
CA LEU A 202 8.97 -2.44 -7.66
C LEU A 202 10.36 -2.84 -8.19
N LEU A 203 11.11 -3.64 -7.42
CA LEU A 203 12.43 -4.11 -7.84
C LEU A 203 12.37 -5.11 -9.00
N LYS A 204 11.35 -5.97 -9.02
CA LYS A 204 11.14 -6.99 -10.05
C LYS A 204 10.12 -6.58 -11.12
N ALA A 205 9.85 -5.29 -11.28
CA ALA A 205 8.85 -4.81 -12.23
C ALA A 205 9.18 -5.17 -13.70
N ASP A 206 10.46 -5.32 -14.04
CA ASP A 206 10.87 -5.75 -15.39
C ASP A 206 10.61 -7.25 -15.63
N GLU A 207 10.60 -8.07 -14.57
CA GLU A 207 10.35 -9.52 -14.65
C GLU A 207 8.85 -9.85 -14.51
N LYS A 208 8.16 -9.22 -13.55
CA LYS A 208 6.76 -9.47 -13.21
C LYS A 208 5.76 -8.63 -14.01
N GLY A 209 6.25 -7.74 -14.87
CA GLY A 209 5.43 -6.77 -15.59
C GLY A 209 5.16 -5.50 -14.77
N ARG A 210 4.99 -4.38 -15.47
CA ARG A 210 4.80 -3.05 -14.90
C ARG A 210 3.33 -2.78 -14.67
N TRP A 211 2.88 -2.78 -13.41
CA TRP A 211 1.45 -2.67 -13.02
C TRP A 211 0.73 -1.42 -13.56
N TRP A 212 1.47 -0.39 -14.00
CA TRP A 212 0.94 0.85 -14.55
C TRP A 212 0.82 0.86 -16.08
N ILE A 213 1.38 -0.13 -16.79
CA ILE A 213 1.29 -0.21 -18.26
C ILE A 213 0.13 -1.11 -18.65
N VAL A 214 -0.89 -0.53 -19.28
CA VAL A 214 -2.07 -1.25 -19.78
C VAL A 214 -1.63 -2.28 -20.83
N GLY A 215 -1.93 -3.56 -20.61
CA GLY A 215 -1.58 -4.66 -21.51
C GLY A 215 -0.31 -5.44 -21.14
N SER A 216 0.41 -5.04 -20.09
CA SER A 216 1.49 -5.84 -19.51
C SER A 216 0.93 -6.90 -18.55
N ALA A 217 1.51 -8.11 -18.56
CA ALA A 217 1.07 -9.23 -17.72
C ALA A 217 1.53 -9.04 -16.27
N TRP A 218 0.91 -8.13 -15.51
CA TRP A 218 1.18 -8.00 -14.09
C TRP A 218 0.46 -9.09 -13.29
N SER A 219 1.24 -10.04 -12.78
CA SER A 219 0.76 -11.06 -11.85
C SER A 219 0.85 -10.52 -10.42
N GLY A 220 -0.10 -9.70 -10.00
CA GLY A 220 -0.19 -9.25 -8.60
C GLY A 220 -0.36 -10.45 -7.64
N ALA A 221 0.24 -10.38 -6.45
CA ALA A 221 -0.01 -11.13 -5.19
C ALA A 221 -0.58 -12.58 -5.20
N ASP A 222 -0.48 -13.36 -6.28
CA ASP A 222 -0.94 -14.76 -6.37
C ASP A 222 0.21 -15.78 -6.33
N SER A 223 1.45 -15.34 -6.06
CA SER A 223 2.63 -16.21 -6.06
C SER A 223 2.85 -17.05 -4.78
N ASP A 224 2.02 -16.90 -3.75
CA ASP A 224 2.17 -17.64 -2.46
C ASP A 224 1.29 -18.90 -2.36
N LYS A 225 0.97 -19.55 -3.49
CA LYS A 225 0.39 -20.90 -3.49
C LYS A 225 1.40 -21.91 -4.05
N PRO A 226 1.73 -22.98 -3.32
CA PRO A 226 2.61 -24.02 -3.84
C PRO A 226 1.93 -24.73 -5.02
N SER A 227 2.68 -24.80 -6.10
CA SER A 227 2.34 -25.36 -7.40
C SER A 227 2.10 -26.87 -7.34
N SER A 228 0.90 -27.30 -7.76
CA SER A 228 0.70 -28.63 -8.33
C SER A 228 -0.47 -28.60 -9.33
N ALA A 229 -0.14 -28.54 -10.62
CA ALA A 229 -0.83 -29.13 -11.78
C ALA A 229 -0.54 -28.32 -13.07
N PRO A 230 -0.41 -28.98 -14.24
CA PRO A 230 0.25 -28.43 -15.41
C PRO A 230 -0.63 -27.49 -16.24
N SER A 231 0.07 -26.60 -16.93
CA SER A 231 -0.37 -25.66 -17.95
C SER A 231 -1.40 -26.23 -18.94
N THR A 232 -2.56 -25.56 -19.03
CA THR A 232 -3.29 -25.45 -20.29
C THR A 232 -3.42 -23.97 -20.63
N SER A 233 -2.84 -23.62 -21.78
CA SER A 233 -2.77 -22.29 -22.34
C SER A 233 -4.15 -21.76 -22.69
N ALA A 234 -4.62 -20.73 -21.97
CA ALA A 234 -5.63 -19.80 -22.45
C ALA A 234 -5.48 -18.48 -21.69
N ALA A 235 -4.91 -17.48 -22.36
CA ALA A 235 -4.85 -16.12 -21.88
C ALA A 235 -6.27 -15.55 -21.67
N PRO A 236 -6.56 -14.80 -20.60
CA PRO A 236 -7.69 -13.88 -20.60
C PRO A 236 -7.23 -12.57 -21.24
N SER A 237 -7.37 -12.49 -22.56
CA SER A 237 -7.34 -11.21 -23.28
C SER A 237 -8.44 -10.32 -22.73
N GLN A 238 -8.10 -9.05 -22.49
CA GLN A 238 -9.06 -7.98 -22.31
C GLN A 238 -10.01 -7.95 -23.51
N SER A 239 -11.23 -8.41 -23.29
CA SER A 239 -12.41 -7.95 -24.01
C SER A 239 -13.32 -7.32 -22.97
N ALA A 240 -13.90 -6.16 -23.28
CA ALA A 240 -14.99 -5.51 -22.54
C ALA A 240 -15.87 -6.54 -21.81
N PRO A 241 -16.34 -6.28 -20.57
CA PRO A 241 -17.09 -7.27 -19.81
C PRO A 241 -18.25 -7.72 -20.68
N SER A 242 -18.14 -8.95 -21.16
CA SER A 242 -19.06 -9.54 -22.10
C SER A 242 -20.42 -9.54 -21.44
N GLN A 243 -21.27 -8.63 -21.94
CA GLN A 243 -22.70 -8.50 -21.72
C GLN A 243 -23.16 -9.05 -20.36
N PHE A 244 -23.18 -8.19 -19.32
CA PHE A 244 -24.05 -8.44 -18.18
C PHE A 244 -25.43 -8.84 -18.70
N SER A 245 -25.99 -9.94 -18.18
CA SER A 245 -27.25 -10.47 -18.71
C SER A 245 -28.31 -9.37 -18.75
N ALA A 246 -29.12 -9.35 -19.81
CA ALA A 246 -30.13 -8.31 -20.01
C ALA A 246 -31.05 -8.12 -18.78
N GLN A 247 -31.24 -9.19 -18.01
CA GLN A 247 -31.98 -9.18 -16.74
C GLN A 247 -31.30 -8.35 -15.64
N ILE A 248 -29.98 -8.47 -15.45
CA ILE A 248 -29.24 -7.70 -14.44
C ILE A 248 -29.18 -6.22 -14.85
N MET A 249 -29.06 -5.94 -16.15
CA MET A 249 -29.09 -4.57 -16.68
C MET A 249 -30.45 -3.89 -16.47
N GLU A 250 -31.57 -4.61 -16.65
CA GLU A 250 -32.90 -4.06 -16.38
C GLU A 250 -33.15 -3.88 -14.88
N LEU A 251 -32.59 -4.73 -14.01
CA LEU A 251 -32.60 -4.51 -12.57
C LEU A 251 -31.83 -3.25 -12.18
N ALA A 252 -30.66 -3.02 -12.79
CA ALA A 252 -29.88 -1.79 -12.56
C ALA A 252 -30.67 -0.53 -12.99
N ARG A 253 -31.41 -0.63 -14.10
CA ARG A 253 -32.29 0.45 -14.59
C ARG A 253 -33.46 0.72 -13.63
N LYS A 254 -34.11 -0.32 -13.14
CA LYS A 254 -35.20 -0.20 -12.13
C LYS A 254 -34.70 0.41 -10.82
N GLN A 255 -33.45 0.14 -10.44
CA GLN A 255 -32.80 0.72 -9.26
C GLN A 255 -32.23 2.14 -9.51
N ARG A 256 -32.55 2.79 -10.64
CA ARG A 256 -32.11 4.16 -10.98
C ARG A 256 -30.59 4.34 -10.99
N MET A 257 -29.85 3.33 -11.47
CA MET A 257 -28.41 3.45 -11.68
C MET A 257 -28.14 4.13 -13.03
N ASN A 258 -28.03 5.46 -13.00
CA ASN A 258 -28.03 6.29 -14.20
C ASN A 258 -26.67 6.33 -14.91
N THR A 259 -25.56 6.22 -14.17
CA THR A 259 -24.20 6.28 -14.71
C THR A 259 -23.62 4.87 -14.95
N ASP A 260 -22.74 4.75 -15.94
CA ASP A 260 -22.13 3.45 -16.29
C ASP A 260 -21.32 2.86 -15.13
N VAL A 261 -20.64 3.71 -14.36
CA VAL A 261 -19.91 3.30 -13.15
C VAL A 261 -20.86 2.67 -12.11
N ARG A 262 -22.02 3.29 -11.86
CA ARG A 262 -23.01 2.78 -10.90
C ARG A 262 -23.65 1.47 -11.38
N ARG A 263 -23.92 1.36 -12.68
CA ARG A 263 -24.41 0.11 -13.28
C ARG A 263 -23.39 -1.01 -13.16
N ASN A 264 -22.12 -0.76 -13.48
CA ASN A 264 -21.07 -1.77 -13.38
C ASN A 264 -20.90 -2.29 -11.95
N VAL A 265 -20.85 -1.39 -10.95
CA VAL A 265 -20.78 -1.79 -9.54
C VAL A 265 -22.00 -2.62 -9.13
N PHE A 266 -23.20 -2.19 -9.52
CA PHE A 266 -24.43 -2.93 -9.23
C PHE A 266 -24.42 -4.34 -9.85
N CYS A 267 -24.01 -4.45 -11.11
CA CYS A 267 -23.94 -5.73 -11.82
C CYS A 267 -22.96 -6.69 -11.15
N VAL A 268 -21.78 -6.21 -10.75
CA VAL A 268 -20.76 -7.02 -10.06
C VAL A 268 -21.27 -7.51 -8.70
N LEU A 269 -21.87 -6.63 -7.89
CA LEU A 269 -22.42 -7.01 -6.59
C LEU A 269 -23.56 -8.03 -6.72
N THR A 270 -24.45 -7.82 -7.70
CA THR A 270 -25.58 -8.73 -7.95
C THR A 270 -25.08 -10.09 -8.41
N LEU A 271 -24.06 -10.14 -9.28
CA LEU A 271 -23.47 -11.38 -9.75
C LEU A 271 -22.82 -12.18 -8.61
N ILE A 272 -22.06 -11.50 -7.74
CA ILE A 272 -21.44 -12.12 -6.56
C ILE A 272 -22.53 -12.72 -5.65
N GLN A 273 -23.60 -11.96 -5.37
CA GLN A 273 -24.70 -12.44 -4.52
C GLN A 273 -25.45 -13.63 -5.12
N THR A 274 -25.64 -13.67 -6.44
CA THR A 274 -26.28 -14.82 -7.12
C THR A 274 -25.40 -16.08 -7.06
N ASN A 275 -24.08 -15.94 -7.20
CA ASN A 275 -23.16 -17.07 -7.10
C ASN A 275 -23.10 -17.64 -5.68
N LEU A 276 -23.17 -16.78 -4.66
CA LEU A 276 -23.23 -17.22 -3.26
C LEU A 276 -24.54 -17.96 -2.95
N HIS A 277 -25.68 -17.51 -3.48
CA HIS A 277 -26.96 -18.21 -3.30
C HIS A 277 -26.97 -19.58 -3.99
N GLN A 278 -26.38 -19.71 -5.18
CA GLN A 278 -26.23 -21.00 -5.87
C GLN A 278 -25.42 -22.01 -5.04
N HIS A 279 -24.33 -21.55 -4.41
CA HIS A 279 -23.51 -22.39 -3.53
C HIS A 279 -24.23 -22.85 -2.26
N GLN A 280 -25.13 -22.02 -1.69
CA GLN A 280 -25.91 -22.42 -0.51
C GLN A 280 -27.02 -23.43 -0.84
N VAL A 281 -27.61 -23.36 -2.03
CA VAL A 281 -28.66 -24.31 -2.47
C VAL A 281 -28.08 -25.71 -2.76
N HIS A 282 -26.81 -25.82 -3.16
CA HIS A 282 -26.15 -27.11 -3.37
C HIS A 282 -25.63 -27.81 -2.10
N GLN A 283 -25.74 -27.20 -0.91
CA GLN A 283 -25.31 -27.81 0.36
C GLN A 283 -26.45 -28.35 1.24
N GLN A 284 -27.71 -28.32 0.78
CA GLN A 284 -28.81 -28.93 1.53
C GLN A 284 -29.08 -30.38 1.05
N PRO A 285 -29.13 -31.39 1.95
CA PRO A 285 -29.50 -32.75 1.56
C PRO A 285 -31.00 -32.81 1.21
N PRO A 286 -31.43 -33.72 0.32
CA PRO A 286 -32.82 -33.76 -0.15
C PRO A 286 -33.77 -34.14 0.99
N VAL A 287 -34.69 -33.23 1.31
CA VAL A 287 -35.80 -33.49 2.23
C VAL A 287 -36.79 -34.42 1.52
N ASN A 288 -36.90 -35.64 2.04
CA ASN A 288 -37.85 -36.64 1.59
C ASN A 288 -39.27 -36.22 2.05
N GLN A 289 -40.13 -35.80 1.12
CA GLN A 289 -41.56 -35.59 1.39
C GLN A 289 -42.31 -36.91 1.15
N PRO A 290 -43.16 -37.40 2.09
CA PRO A 290 -44.05 -38.52 1.81
C PRO A 290 -45.26 -38.06 0.98
N PRO A 291 -45.89 -38.95 0.18
CA PRO A 291 -46.98 -38.58 -0.71
C PRO A 291 -48.26 -38.30 0.10
N VAL A 292 -48.85 -37.12 -0.11
CA VAL A 292 -50.14 -36.75 0.46
C VAL A 292 -51.26 -37.43 -0.34
N SER A 293 -51.67 -38.63 0.09
CA SER A 293 -52.96 -39.21 -0.30
C SER A 293 -53.51 -40.17 0.75
N SER A 294 -53.88 -39.64 1.91
CA SER A 294 -54.91 -40.28 2.75
C SER A 294 -55.63 -39.24 3.62
N LEU A 295 -56.47 -38.44 2.97
CA LEU A 295 -57.62 -37.82 3.63
C LEU A 295 -58.58 -38.93 4.06
N ARG A 296 -58.73 -39.17 5.36
CA ARG A 296 -60.02 -39.58 5.97
C ARG A 296 -60.02 -39.44 7.49
N LYS A 297 -60.84 -38.49 7.93
CA LYS A 297 -61.82 -38.56 9.03
C LYS A 297 -61.31 -38.78 10.48
N SER A 298 -61.45 -37.74 11.29
CA SER A 298 -61.99 -37.78 12.68
C SER A 298 -62.11 -36.33 13.20
N TRP A 299 -63.23 -35.63 13.00
CA TRP A 299 -64.27 -35.36 14.01
C TRP A 299 -63.76 -35.23 15.47
N SER A 300 -63.82 -34.03 16.06
CA SER A 300 -64.83 -33.68 17.09
C SER A 300 -64.52 -32.33 17.77
N TRP A 301 -65.60 -31.70 18.20
CA TRP A 301 -65.74 -30.35 18.78
C TRP A 301 -65.57 -30.30 20.31
N ARG A 302 -65.40 -29.07 20.84
CA ARG A 302 -65.47 -28.58 22.25
C ARG A 302 -64.22 -28.79 23.11
N ALA A 303 -63.91 -27.95 24.10
CA ALA A 303 -64.25 -26.57 24.46
C ALA A 303 -63.37 -26.21 25.68
N ASN A 304 -63.17 -24.91 25.87
CA ASN A 304 -63.34 -24.17 27.13
C ASN A 304 -62.12 -23.62 27.89
N SER A 305 -62.28 -22.33 28.24
CA SER A 305 -61.81 -21.58 29.42
C SER A 305 -60.31 -21.25 29.50
N ALA A 306 -59.87 -20.01 29.75
CA ALA A 306 -60.51 -18.79 30.23
C ALA A 306 -59.80 -17.55 29.66
#